data_AF-A0A7W0GAQ3-F1
#
_entry.id   AF-A0A7W0GAQ3-F1
#
_cell.length_a   1.000
_cell.length_b   1.000
_cell.length_c   1.000
_cell.angle_alpha   90.00
_cell.angle_beta   90.00
_cell.angle_gamma   90.00
#
_symmetry.space_group_name_H-M   'P 1'
#
loop_
_entity.id
_entity.type
_entity.pdbx_description
1 polymer ?
#
loop_
_entity_poly.entity_id
_entity_poly.type
_entity_poly.pdbx_seq_one_letter_code
_entity_poly.pdbx_strand_id
1 'polypeptide(L)' 'MAAVDPISFEVIRNALVAATDEMALALKRSAYSTNIKTRSDFSCAFFDAELRSVAQGFAQPVHLGSMV' A
#
# COMPACT_ATOMS: atom_id res chain seq x y z
N MET A 1 -5.41 -1.78 -27.63
CA MET A 1 -5.73 -1.43 -26.23
C MET A 1 -6.63 -0.21 -26.27
N ALA A 2 -7.84 -0.28 -25.72
CA ALA A 2 -8.64 0.93 -25.56
C ALA A 2 -7.87 1.88 -24.62
N ALA A 3 -7.83 3.17 -24.94
CA ALA A 3 -7.23 4.15 -24.06
C ALA A 3 -7.98 4.12 -22.72
N VAL A 4 -7.25 3.96 -21.61
CA VAL A 4 -7.85 4.04 -20.28
C VAL A 4 -8.36 5.47 -20.09
N ASP A 5 -9.63 5.61 -19.73
CA ASP A 5 -10.22 6.91 -19.41
C ASP A 5 -9.41 7.59 -18.27
N PRO A 6 -8.85 8.79 -18.49
CA PRO A 6 -8.00 9.46 -17.51
C PRO A 6 -8.68 9.70 -16.16
N ILE A 7 -10.00 9.94 -16.16
CA ILE A 7 -10.77 10.14 -14.93
C ILE A 7 -10.83 8.84 -14.14
N SER A 8 -11.22 7.74 -14.80
CA SER A 8 -11.26 6.41 -14.21
C SER A 8 -9.90 5.97 -13.68
N PHE A 9 -8.83 6.27 -14.42
CA PHE A 9 -7.45 5.99 -13.98
C PHE A 9 -7.14 6.68 -12.65
N GLU A 10 -7.38 7.99 -12.55
CA GLU A 10 -7.09 8.73 -11.32
C GLU A 10 -7.99 8.31 -10.15
N VAL A 11 -9.27 8.00 -10.40
CA VAL A 11 -10.17 7.48 -9.36
C VAL A 11 -9.64 6.18 -8.79
N ILE A 12 -9.27 5.22 -9.65
CA ILE A 12 -8.75 3.91 -9.23
C ILE A 12 -7.40 4.08 -8.51
N ARG A 13 -6.50 4.90 -9.07
CA ARG A 13 -5.18 5.17 -8.49
C ARG A 13 -5.32 5.71 -7.06
N ASN A 14 -6.15 6.73 -6.85
CA ASN A 14 -6.33 7.32 -5.53
C ASN A 14 -7.06 6.38 -4.56
N ALA A 15 -8.01 5.56 -5.04
CA ALA A 15 -8.67 4.56 -4.23
C ALA A 15 -7.69 3.49 -3.71
N LEU A 16 -6.78 3.01 -4.55
CA LEU A 16 -5.76 2.03 -4.14
C LEU A 16 -4.78 2.61 -3.13
N VAL A 17 -4.34 3.86 -3.32
CA VAL A 17 -3.47 4.54 -2.34
C VAL A 17 -4.20 4.72 -1.02
N ALA A 18 -5.44 5.21 -1.02
CA ALA A 18 -6.24 5.37 0.21
C ALA A 18 -6.44 4.02 0.94
N ALA A 19 -6.68 2.94 0.20
CA ALA A 19 -6.80 1.60 0.78
C ALA A 19 -5.49 1.17 1.48
N THR A 20 -4.31 1.50 0.94
CA THR A 20 -3.04 1.20 1.63
C THR A 20 -2.88 1.96 2.95
N ASP A 21 -3.40 3.19 3.06
CA ASP A 21 -3.39 3.95 4.31
C ASP A 21 -4.36 3.37 5.35
N GLU A 22 -5.54 2.92 4.91
CA GLU A 22 -6.50 2.23 5.78
C GLU A 22 -5.93 0.90 6.31
N MET A 23 -5.27 0.12 5.44
CA MET A 23 -4.54 -1.10 5.84
C MET A 23 -3.50 -0.79 6.92
N ALA A 24 -2.71 0.27 6.74
CA ALA A 24 -1.69 0.67 7.68
C ALA A 24 -2.29 1.06 9.04
N LEU A 25 -3.39 1.81 9.04
CA LEU A 25 -4.10 2.19 10.26
C LEU A 25 -4.70 0.98 10.98
N ALA A 26 -5.34 0.07 10.25
CA ALA A 26 -5.92 -1.15 10.80
C ALA A 26 -4.85 -2.05 11.44
N LEU A 27 -3.72 -2.23 10.77
CA LEU A 27 -2.58 -3.00 11.27
C LEU A 27 -2.00 -2.37 12.53
N LYS A 28 -1.74 -1.06 12.51
CA LYS A 28 -1.19 -0.33 13.67
C LYS A 28 -2.11 -0.38 14.89
N ARG A 29 -3.42 -0.27 14.70
CA ARG A 29 -4.41 -0.29 15.80
C ARG A 29 -4.49 -1.67 16.46
N SER A 30 -4.45 -2.73 15.67
CA SER A 30 -4.54 -4.13 16.13
C SER A 30 -3.23 -4.71 16.65
N ALA A 31 -2.08 -4.08 16.37
CA ALA A 31 -0.78 -4.61 16.76
C ALA A 31 -0.55 -4.63 18.28
N TYR A 32 0.09 -5.72 18.74
CA TYR A 32 0.70 -5.80 20.08
C TYR A 32 2.18 -5.42 20.08
N SER A 33 2.88 -5.70 18.97
CA SER A 33 4.31 -5.40 18.82
C SER A 33 4.56 -3.89 18.86
N THR A 34 5.50 -3.45 19.68
CA THR A 34 5.92 -2.04 19.76
C THR A 34 6.59 -1.57 18.46
N ASN A 35 7.25 -2.47 17.73
CA ASN A 35 7.82 -2.17 16.41
C ASN A 35 6.71 -1.78 15.42
N ILE A 36 5.58 -2.50 15.43
CA ILE A 36 4.45 -2.18 14.54
C ILE A 36 3.63 -1.02 15.09
N LYS A 37 3.22 -1.09 16.37
CA LYS A 37 2.29 -0.13 16.98
C LYS A 37 2.88 1.26 17.20
N THR A 38 4.15 1.35 17.56
CA THR A 38 4.78 2.63 17.94
C THR A 38 5.78 3.07 16.89
N ARG A 39 6.67 2.18 16.45
CA ARG A 39 7.71 2.52 15.47
C ARG A 39 7.21 2.56 14.03
N SER A 40 6.02 1.99 13.75
CA SER A 40 5.48 1.86 12.40
C SER A 40 6.43 1.09 11.45
N ASP A 41 7.14 0.10 11.99
CA ASP A 41 8.09 -0.73 11.26
C ASP A 41 7.38 -1.85 10.49
N PHE A 42 6.66 -1.44 9.45
CA PHE A 42 5.90 -2.29 8.55
C PHE A 42 5.58 -1.52 7.26
N SER A 43 5.09 -2.22 6.24
CA SER A 43 4.65 -1.62 4.99
C SER A 43 3.34 -2.26 4.52
N CYS A 44 2.54 -1.51 3.75
CA CYS A 44 1.32 -2.01 3.12
C CYS A 44 1.36 -1.66 1.64
N ALA A 45 1.14 -2.65 0.78
CA ALA A 45 1.17 -2.47 -0.67
C ALA A 45 0.26 -3.47 -1.39
N PHE A 46 -0.15 -3.09 -2.59
CA PHE A 46 -0.81 -3.97 -3.57
C PHE A 46 0.18 -4.32 -4.67
N PHE A 47 0.15 -5.58 -5.08
CA PHE A 47 0.96 -6.10 -6.18
C PHE A 47 0.04 -6.68 -7.26
N ASP A 48 0.46 -6.59 -8.51
CA ASP A 48 -0.21 -7.29 -9.60
C ASP A 48 0.24 -8.76 -9.68
N ALA A 49 -0.32 -9.50 -10.66
CA ALA A 49 -0.01 -10.92 -10.87
C ALA A 49 1.47 -11.17 -11.25
N GLU A 50 2.21 -10.13 -11.62
CA GLU A 50 3.62 -10.17 -11.99
C GLU A 50 4.52 -9.65 -10.85
N LEU A 51 3.97 -9.52 -9.63
CA LEU A 51 4.65 -9.02 -8.43
C LEU A 51 5.16 -7.58 -8.55
N ARG A 52 4.60 -6.76 -9.45
CA ARG A 52 4.93 -5.34 -9.51
C ARG A 52 4.06 -4.56 -8.54
N SER A 53 4.67 -3.64 -7.80
CA SER A 53 3.95 -2.75 -6.89
C SER A 53 2.99 -1.82 -7.67
N VAL A 54 1.70 -1.93 -7.39
CA VAL A 54 0.63 -1.11 -7.98
C VAL A 54 0.32 0.11 -7.11
N ALA A 55 0.32 -0.06 -5.79
CA ALA A 55 0.14 1.01 -4.82
C ALA A 55 0.83 0.65 -3.51
N GLN A 56 1.34 1.65 -2.80
CA GLN A 56 1.99 1.48 -1.49
C GLN A 56 1.66 2.66 -0.58
N GLY A 57 1.50 2.37 0.71
CA GLY A 57 1.36 3.40 1.75
C GLY A 57 2.70 4.03 2.09
N PHE A 58 2.68 5.19 2.73
CA PHE A 58 3.88 6.00 3.06
C PHE A 58 4.87 5.29 4.03
N ALA A 59 4.46 4.21 4.69
CA ALA A 59 5.26 3.54 5.71
C ALA A 59 6.39 2.68 5.11
N GLN A 60 7.63 3.10 5.39
CA GLN A 60 8.90 2.38 5.19
C GLN A 60 8.99 1.54 3.89
N PRO A 61 9.36 2.13 2.74
CA PRO A 61 9.43 1.39 1.47
C PRO A 61 10.50 0.27 1.44
N VAL A 62 11.39 0.22 2.43
CA VAL A 62 12.50 -0.72 2.51
C VAL A 62 12.05 -2.19 2.52
N HIS A 63 10.91 -2.50 3.14
CA HIS A 63 10.38 -3.89 3.15
C HIS A 63 9.75 -4.29 1.81
N LEU A 64 9.33 -3.33 1.00
CA LEU A 64 8.68 -3.61 -0.29
C LEU A 64 9.71 -3.98 -1.35
N GLY A 65 10.92 -3.44 -1.26
CA GLY A 65 12.03 -3.77 -2.16
C GLY A 65 12.50 -5.23 -2.06
N SER A 66 12.16 -5.96 -0.99
CA SER A 66 12.45 -7.40 -0.85
C SER A 66 11.32 -8.31 -1.32
N MET A 67 10.15 -7.76 -1.66
CA MET A 67 8.99 -8.51 -2.16
C MET A 67 8.94 -8.57 -3.70
N VAL A 68 9.89 -7.90 -4.36
CA VAL A 68 10.03 -7.75 -5.82
C VAL A 68 11.26 -8.47 -6.36
#